data_AF-A0A496TXT3-F1
#
_entry.id   AF-A0A496TXT3-F1
#
_cell.length_a   1.000
_cell.length_b   1.000
_cell.length_c   1.000
_cell.angle_alpha   90.00
_cell.angle_beta   90.00
_cell.angle_gamma   90.00
#
_symmetry.space_group_name_H-M   'P 1'
#
loop_
_entity.id
_entity.type
_entity.pdbx_description
1 polymer ?
#
loop_
_entity_poly.entity_id
_entity_poly.type
_entity_poly.pdbx_seq_one_letter_code
_entity_poly.pdbx_strand_id
1 'polypeptide(L)'
;MLKNRVVILCLVFILSFPSSYAQKRTTLQNLPIFVDVTKQTGINFVHSFGDKHLSSILEATGAGCAFIDYDLDGDLDIYAVNGSYLPGINDPYPKGKDPKKELYNHLYRNNGDGTFTDVTH
;
A
#
# COMPACT_ATOMS: atom_id res chain seq x y z
N MET A 1 21.06 30.21 67.81
CA MET A 1 21.51 29.29 66.74
C MET A 1 21.14 29.90 65.40
N LEU A 2 22.08 30.62 64.78
CA LEU A 2 21.88 31.34 63.51
C LEU A 2 22.00 30.35 62.33
N LYS A 3 21.02 30.37 61.41
CA LYS A 3 21.09 29.69 60.11
C LYS A 3 21.69 30.66 59.09
N ASN A 4 22.94 30.39 58.69
CA ASN A 4 23.67 31.14 57.67
C ASN A 4 23.01 30.94 56.29
N ARG A 5 22.63 32.04 55.64
CA ARG A 5 22.19 32.08 54.25
C ARG A 5 23.41 32.17 53.35
N VAL A 6 23.66 31.15 52.53
CA VAL A 6 24.65 31.20 51.45
C VAL A 6 23.94 31.71 50.19
N VAL A 7 24.35 32.88 49.70
CA VAL A 7 23.93 33.40 48.40
C VAL A 7 24.98 32.96 47.39
N ILE A 8 24.67 31.96 46.55
CA ILE A 8 25.50 31.58 45.41
C ILE A 8 25.14 32.51 44.26
N LEU A 9 26.06 33.41 43.92
CA LEU A 9 25.99 34.26 42.74
C LEU A 9 26.41 33.41 41.52
N CYS A 10 25.45 32.77 40.85
CA CYS A 10 25.72 32.06 39.59
C CYS A 10 25.84 33.08 38.45
N LEU A 11 27.08 33.39 38.04
CA LEU A 11 27.38 34.06 36.79
C LEU A 11 26.99 33.15 35.62
N VAL A 12 25.90 33.46 34.93
CA VAL A 12 25.52 32.78 33.68
C VAL A 12 26.39 33.32 32.55
N PHE A 13 27.45 32.60 32.19
CA PHE A 13 28.13 32.79 30.91
C PHE A 13 27.21 32.22 29.82
N ILE A 14 26.48 33.10 29.13
CA ILE A 14 25.80 32.74 27.88
C ILE A 14 26.90 32.60 26.82
N LEU A 15 27.47 31.40 26.70
CA LEU A 15 28.17 31.02 25.48
C LEU A 15 27.10 30.93 24.40
N SER A 16 26.97 32.00 23.63
CA SER A 16 26.21 32.04 22.39
C SER A 16 26.81 31.01 21.45
N PHE A 17 26.34 29.77 21.51
CA PHE A 17 26.52 28.84 20.41
C PHE A 17 25.80 29.46 19.21
N PRO A 18 26.49 29.84 18.12
CA PRO A 18 25.78 30.10 16.89
C PRO A 18 25.12 28.76 16.53
N SER A 19 23.79 28.71 16.66
CA SER A 19 22.97 27.66 16.08
C SER A 19 23.09 27.73 14.57
N SER A 20 24.22 27.27 14.04
CA SER A 20 24.32 26.80 12.66
C SER A 20 23.81 25.37 12.62
N TYR A 21 22.57 25.17 13.09
CA TYR A 21 21.71 24.16 12.47
C TYR A 21 21.24 24.79 11.16
N ALA A 22 22.18 24.92 10.21
CA ALA A 22 21.80 25.06 8.82
C ALA A 22 21.10 23.74 8.49
N GLN A 23 19.78 23.72 8.64
CA GLN A 23 18.95 22.67 8.10
C GLN A 23 19.35 22.59 6.64
N LYS A 24 20.08 21.52 6.29
CA LYS A 24 20.41 21.19 4.90
C LYS A 24 19.05 21.04 4.24
N ARG A 25 18.55 22.13 3.65
CA ARG A 25 17.34 22.11 2.84
C ARG A 25 17.71 21.18 1.70
N THR A 26 17.25 19.93 1.76
CA THR A 26 17.13 19.10 0.58
C THR A 26 16.30 19.94 -0.38
N THR A 27 16.92 20.48 -1.43
CA THR A 27 16.17 21.12 -2.49
C THR A 27 15.15 20.08 -2.95
N LEU A 28 13.86 20.45 -3.03
CA LEU A 28 12.77 19.58 -3.50
C LEU A 28 12.98 19.07 -4.95
N GLN A 29 14.15 19.29 -5.53
CA GLN A 29 14.41 19.14 -6.95
C GLN A 29 14.55 17.69 -7.42
N ASN A 30 14.82 16.72 -6.53
CA ASN A 30 15.02 15.31 -6.91
C ASN A 30 14.25 14.31 -6.03
N LEU A 31 12.94 14.49 -5.86
CA LEU A 31 12.11 13.42 -5.28
C LEU A 31 11.82 12.35 -6.34
N PRO A 32 11.75 11.06 -5.96
CA PRO A 32 11.29 10.03 -6.87
C PRO A 32 9.88 10.37 -7.36
N ILE A 33 9.69 10.33 -8.67
CA ILE A 33 8.38 10.45 -9.30
C ILE A 33 7.83 9.06 -9.55
N PHE A 34 6.58 8.85 -9.18
CA PHE A 34 5.83 7.65 -9.57
C PHE A 34 5.12 7.94 -10.89
N VAL A 35 5.18 6.96 -11.80
CA VAL A 35 4.52 7.03 -13.10
C VAL A 35 3.57 5.85 -13.20
N ASP A 36 2.34 6.10 -13.64
CA ASP A 36 1.39 5.05 -13.98
C ASP A 36 1.82 4.37 -15.28
N VAL A 37 2.14 3.08 -15.18
CA VAL A 37 2.55 2.23 -16.31
C VAL A 37 1.52 1.13 -16.62
N THR A 38 0.36 1.15 -15.98
CA THR A 38 -0.64 0.07 -16.01
C THR A 38 -1.08 -0.27 -17.44
N LYS A 39 -1.28 0.77 -18.27
CA LYS A 39 -1.68 0.58 -19.68
C LYS A 39 -0.57 -0.08 -20.51
N GLN A 40 0.69 0.23 -20.24
CA GLN A 40 1.84 -0.27 -20.98
C GLN A 40 2.20 -1.69 -20.58
N THR A 41 2.00 -2.05 -19.31
CA THR A 41 2.33 -3.38 -18.79
C THR A 41 1.29 -4.44 -19.17
N GLY A 42 0.09 -4.05 -19.59
CA GLY A 42 -1.01 -4.98 -19.89
C GLY A 42 -1.79 -5.44 -18.65
N ILE A 43 -1.47 -4.91 -17.47
CA ILE A 43 -2.23 -5.15 -16.25
C ILE A 43 -3.56 -4.38 -16.33
N ASN A 44 -4.68 -5.08 -16.14
CA ASN A 44 -6.03 -4.52 -16.22
C ASN A 44 -6.89 -4.84 -14.98
N PHE A 45 -6.25 -5.25 -13.88
CA PHE A 45 -6.90 -5.64 -12.64
C PHE A 45 -7.67 -4.47 -12.01
N VAL A 46 -8.92 -4.72 -11.64
CA VAL A 46 -9.74 -3.80 -10.85
C VAL A 46 -10.19 -4.53 -9.60
N HIS A 47 -9.69 -4.07 -8.45
CA HIS A 47 -10.05 -4.63 -7.17
C HIS A 47 -11.51 -4.32 -6.79
N SER A 48 -12.19 -5.33 -6.27
CA SER A 48 -13.52 -5.27 -5.67
C SER A 48 -13.50 -6.03 -4.35
N PHE A 49 -14.13 -5.50 -3.32
CA PHE A 49 -14.34 -6.23 -2.06
C PHE A 49 -15.60 -7.11 -2.09
N GLY A 50 -16.28 -7.23 -3.24
CA GLY A 50 -17.46 -8.09 -3.38
C GLY A 50 -18.76 -7.46 -2.91
N ASP A 51 -18.85 -6.12 -2.91
CA ASP A 51 -20.08 -5.39 -2.64
C ASP A 51 -19.99 -3.97 -3.24
N LYS A 52 -21.12 -3.30 -3.43
CA LYS A 52 -21.22 -1.86 -3.73
C LYS A 52 -21.72 -1.05 -2.52
N HIS A 53 -22.25 -1.71 -1.51
CA HIS A 53 -22.94 -1.08 -0.38
C HIS A 53 -22.28 -1.34 0.99
N LEU A 54 -21.20 -2.14 1.05
CA LEU A 54 -20.53 -2.53 2.30
C LEU A 54 -21.52 -3.12 3.32
N SER A 55 -22.27 -4.12 2.88
CA SER A 55 -23.40 -4.73 3.60
C SER A 55 -22.94 -5.59 4.78
N SER A 56 -21.66 -5.98 4.82
CA SER A 56 -21.05 -6.77 5.89
C SER A 56 -19.68 -6.20 6.30
N ILE A 57 -19.19 -6.63 7.47
CA ILE A 57 -17.86 -6.24 7.98
C ILE A 57 -16.72 -6.99 7.27
N LEU A 58 -17.01 -8.11 6.60
CA LEU A 58 -16.00 -8.93 5.90
C LEU A 58 -15.34 -8.15 4.74
N GLU A 59 -16.06 -7.21 4.15
CA GLU A 59 -15.61 -6.32 3.09
C GLU A 59 -14.55 -5.32 3.60
N ALA A 60 -14.52 -5.05 4.91
CA ALA A 60 -13.57 -4.13 5.52
C ALA A 60 -12.15 -4.71 5.66
N THR A 61 -12.00 -6.03 5.50
CA THR A 61 -10.71 -6.72 5.69
C THR A 61 -9.70 -6.43 4.56
N GLY A 62 -10.15 -5.85 3.45
CA GLY A 62 -9.33 -5.59 2.25
C GLY A 62 -8.84 -6.87 1.57
N ALA A 63 -8.05 -6.72 0.51
CA ALA A 63 -7.39 -7.83 -0.18
C ALA A 63 -5.87 -7.63 -0.26
N GLY A 64 -5.18 -8.72 -0.60
CA GLY A 64 -3.72 -8.74 -0.73
C GLY A 64 -3.27 -8.95 -2.17
N CYS A 65 -1.95 -8.84 -2.36
CA CYS A 65 -1.25 -9.28 -3.55
C CYS A 65 0.07 -9.93 -3.16
N ALA A 66 0.67 -10.68 -4.09
CA ALA A 66 1.98 -11.29 -3.91
C ALA A 66 2.80 -11.18 -5.19
N PHE A 67 4.11 -11.04 -5.02
CA PHE A 67 5.09 -11.31 -6.07
C PHE A 67 5.62 -12.73 -5.87
N ILE A 68 5.56 -13.55 -6.91
CA ILE A 68 5.96 -14.96 -6.88
C ILE A 68 6.46 -15.35 -8.26
N ASP A 69 7.49 -16.18 -8.34
CA ASP A 69 7.90 -16.85 -9.58
C ASP A 69 7.10 -18.16 -9.67
N TYR A 70 5.94 -18.17 -10.36
CA TYR A 70 5.00 -19.30 -10.30
C TYR A 70 5.35 -20.41 -11.31
N ASP A 71 6.02 -20.07 -12.42
CA ASP A 71 6.42 -21.03 -13.46
C ASP A 71 7.92 -21.34 -13.51
N LEU A 72 8.70 -20.78 -12.59
CA LEU A 72 10.13 -21.06 -12.37
C LEU A 72 11.03 -20.58 -13.53
N ASP A 73 10.63 -19.51 -14.23
CA ASP A 73 11.42 -18.90 -15.29
C ASP A 73 12.41 -17.84 -14.78
N GLY A 74 12.32 -17.50 -13.49
CA GLY A 74 13.20 -16.54 -12.81
C GLY A 74 12.69 -15.10 -12.84
N ASP A 75 11.57 -14.83 -13.51
CA ASP A 75 10.88 -13.55 -13.46
C ASP A 75 9.78 -13.57 -12.39
N LEU A 76 9.64 -12.46 -11.64
CA LEU A 76 8.57 -12.37 -10.64
C LEU A 76 7.24 -12.03 -11.31
N ASP A 77 6.27 -12.89 -11.10
CA ASP A 77 4.86 -12.74 -11.48
C ASP A 77 4.05 -12.02 -10.39
N ILE A 78 2.80 -11.67 -10.71
CA ILE A 78 1.90 -10.98 -9.79
C ILE A 78 0.63 -11.80 -9.56
N TYR A 79 0.35 -12.12 -8.30
CA TYR A 79 -0.95 -12.64 -7.88
C TYR A 79 -1.75 -11.53 -7.18
N ALA A 80 -2.95 -11.23 -7.67
CA ALA A 80 -3.83 -10.19 -7.15
C ALA A 80 -5.15 -10.80 -6.64
N VAL A 81 -5.45 -10.60 -5.35
CA VAL A 81 -6.64 -11.15 -4.71
C VAL A 81 -7.81 -10.19 -4.88
N ASN A 82 -8.97 -10.76 -5.24
CA ASN A 82 -10.23 -10.06 -5.36
C ASN A 82 -11.22 -10.58 -4.32
N GLY A 83 -12.18 -9.74 -3.95
CA GLY A 83 -13.32 -10.14 -3.14
C GLY A 83 -14.33 -10.95 -3.95
N SER A 84 -15.39 -11.38 -3.28
CA SER A 84 -16.50 -12.09 -3.91
C SER A 84 -17.80 -11.71 -3.24
N TYR A 85 -18.90 -11.82 -3.98
CA TYR A 85 -20.23 -11.63 -3.40
C TYR A 85 -20.52 -12.71 -2.37
N LEU A 86 -21.13 -12.30 -1.25
CA LEU A 86 -21.58 -13.14 -0.16
C LEU A 86 -23.01 -13.62 -0.43
N PRO A 87 -23.22 -14.94 -0.62
CA PRO A 87 -24.54 -15.50 -0.91
C PRO A 87 -25.58 -15.13 0.16
N GLY A 88 -26.70 -14.55 -0.27
CA GLY A 88 -27.80 -14.17 0.61
C GLY A 88 -27.58 -12.89 1.43
N ILE A 89 -26.43 -12.21 1.27
CA ILE A 89 -26.15 -10.91 1.91
C ILE A 89 -26.14 -9.80 0.85
N ASN A 90 -25.22 -9.88 -0.11
CA ASN A 90 -24.99 -8.84 -1.12
C ASN A 90 -24.88 -9.41 -2.55
N ASP A 91 -25.33 -10.65 -2.73
CA ASP A 91 -25.38 -11.32 -4.02
C ASP A 91 -26.35 -10.58 -4.98
N PRO A 92 -25.85 -9.99 -6.08
CA PRO A 92 -26.69 -9.26 -7.03
C PRO A 92 -27.51 -10.19 -7.92
N TYR A 93 -27.25 -11.50 -7.90
CA TYR A 93 -27.88 -12.45 -8.79
C TYR A 93 -29.15 -13.08 -8.20
N PRO A 94 -30.14 -13.41 -9.04
CA PRO A 94 -31.26 -14.24 -8.61
C PRO A 94 -30.76 -15.58 -8.05
N LYS A 95 -31.43 -16.09 -7.01
CA LYS A 95 -31.13 -17.41 -6.40
C LYS A 95 -30.86 -18.47 -7.48
N GLY A 96 -29.64 -19.02 -7.48
CA GLY A 96 -29.23 -20.12 -8.38
C GLY A 96 -28.32 -19.74 -9.54
N LYS A 97 -27.90 -18.48 -9.69
CA LYS A 97 -26.76 -18.12 -10.55
C LYS A 97 -25.49 -17.99 -9.71
N ASP A 98 -24.35 -18.40 -10.27
CA ASP A 98 -23.07 -18.39 -9.57
C ASP A 98 -22.40 -17.00 -9.70
N PRO A 99 -22.25 -16.24 -8.59
CA PRO A 99 -21.56 -14.95 -8.61
C PRO A 99 -20.07 -15.02 -8.97
N LYS A 100 -19.46 -16.22 -8.91
CA LYS A 100 -18.03 -16.43 -9.14
C LYS A 100 -17.55 -16.06 -10.55
N LYS A 101 -18.46 -15.82 -11.51
CA LYS A 101 -18.07 -15.47 -12.88
C LYS A 101 -17.59 -14.03 -13.06
N GLU A 102 -17.95 -13.10 -12.18
CA GLU A 102 -17.57 -11.69 -12.36
C GLU A 102 -16.37 -11.27 -11.52
N LEU A 103 -16.21 -11.82 -10.32
CA LEU A 103 -15.11 -11.45 -9.41
C LEU A 103 -14.24 -12.67 -9.12
N TYR A 104 -12.98 -12.61 -9.54
CA TYR A 104 -11.99 -13.64 -9.34
C TYR A 104 -10.60 -13.04 -9.12
N ASN A 105 -9.71 -13.83 -8.54
CA ASN A 105 -8.31 -13.47 -8.34
C ASN A 105 -7.57 -13.57 -9.67
N HIS A 106 -6.60 -12.70 -9.92
CA HIS A 106 -5.81 -12.73 -11.15
C HIS A 106 -4.39 -13.22 -10.88
N LEU A 107 -3.87 -14.04 -11.79
CA LEU A 107 -2.45 -14.34 -11.89
C LEU A 107 -1.90 -13.75 -13.19
N TYR A 108 -0.94 -12.84 -13.06
CA TYR A 108 -0.28 -12.19 -14.18
C TYR A 108 1.14 -12.74 -14.31
N ARG A 109 1.39 -13.52 -15.36
CA ARG A 109 2.73 -13.96 -15.74
C ARG A 109 3.53 -12.78 -16.27
N ASN A 110 4.74 -12.59 -15.80
CA ASN A 110 5.71 -11.64 -16.35
C ASN A 110 6.30 -12.19 -17.66
N ASN A 111 6.30 -11.39 -18.73
CA ASN A 111 6.82 -11.83 -20.03
C ASN A 111 8.32 -11.55 -20.21
N GLY A 112 9.02 -11.04 -19.19
CA GLY A 112 10.44 -10.69 -19.22
C GLY A 112 10.78 -9.38 -19.96
N ASP A 113 9.77 -8.71 -20.54
CA ASP A 113 9.92 -7.47 -21.31
C ASP A 113 9.24 -6.26 -20.66
N GLY A 114 8.82 -6.41 -19.40
CA GLY A 114 8.06 -5.40 -18.66
C GLY A 114 6.55 -5.42 -18.94
N THR A 115 6.07 -6.37 -19.75
CA THR A 115 4.64 -6.66 -19.91
C THR A 115 4.22 -7.91 -19.15
N PHE A 116 2.91 -8.04 -18.95
CA PHE A 116 2.31 -9.14 -18.21
C PHE A 116 1.15 -9.75 -19.00
N THR A 117 0.91 -11.04 -18.79
CA THR A 117 -0.22 -11.77 -19.35
C THR A 117 -1.06 -12.37 -18.23
N ASP A 118 -2.36 -12.09 -18.23
CA ASP A 118 -3.30 -12.76 -17.33
C ASP A 118 -3.45 -14.22 -17.76
N VAL A 119 -3.08 -15.14 -16.88
CA VAL A 119 -3.09 -16.59 -17.11
C VAL A 119 -4.17 -17.32 -16.30
N THR A 120 -5.19 -16.59 -15.83
CA THR A 120 -6.24 -17.12 -14.95
C THR A 120 -7.28 -18.00 -15.69
N HIS A 121 -7.32 -17.99 -17.04
CA HIS A 121 -8.32 -18.71 -17.86
C HIS A 121 -7.72 -19.57 -18.97
#